data_AF-A4I7L8-F1
#
_entry.id   AF-A4I7L8-F1
#
_cell.length_a   1.000
_cell.length_b   1.000
_cell.length_c   1.000
_cell.angle_alpha   90.00
_cell.angle_beta   90.00
_cell.angle_gamma   90.00
#
_symmetry.space_group_name_H-M   'P 1'
#
loop_
_entity.id
_entity.type
_entity.pdbx_description
1 polymer ?
#
loop_
_entity_poly.entity_id
_entity_poly.type
_entity_poly.pdbx_seq_one_letter_code
_entity_poly.pdbx_strand_id
1 'polypeptide(L)'
;MLADVTDTYGRPPSERGARGDGGAKHQKKKRKTKLKRVDESEQDGWLDRARQGLHCSLFCGGAKCRQESWEAMKEKDQRAAAIEGLQSNWVGNDVIASQRPSTSLFLKYPIIAQFHAKNVTGVLNLQEKGEHGNCGPDGIYESSGYSYNGAEDLMPHGISYYEFPWPDMTAPQQDIVLRSVQVMDYHIKQKGKVLVHCHAGLGRTGLMIACYYVYSQHIPSDEAIALVRKMRPGAIQTTRQAQFIADFEKHLWRLSQAFRVEISDALIDLNLFIQRQRLVLHGEQADLYKSVPLFLHTILCRLLNLTKNNPDAARLALQSLGPSAAPTDTTLSACRIAINRRRFRVQSVRDVSILSFLVCDWFRSTSSPALTEENCDQIVESMRASISKQEGLPLEIRRILSKPARHTLGMVISAFIIISRQVGCVSLTNFAFRCVVDSFNHAFNPIKVRHSPLERELIHKFFLEWGESVGDLYFNYDTVPAAHRTIKRIALASSIVLEATKNTDPPRRSSPSVQTLSVPSSTQEMPSNPAKKTEGTESTLVFSTQSRASHLPDMPLAVETDSESKTRLWRQHLIEYRRDTDARCGRGEQQRPPASSVDAKVKR
;
A
#
# COMPACT_ATOMS: atom_id res chain seq x y z
N MET A 1 -8.85 29.25 30.51
CA MET A 1 -7.48 29.74 30.79
C MET A 1 -6.62 29.65 29.53
N LEU A 2 -7.01 30.33 28.45
CA LEU A 2 -6.34 30.23 27.13
C LEU A 2 -5.83 31.60 26.63
N ALA A 3 -5.59 32.55 27.54
CA ALA A 3 -5.17 33.91 27.17
C ALA A 3 -3.75 34.30 27.63
N ASP A 4 -3.07 33.51 28.48
CA ASP A 4 -1.78 33.91 29.07
C ASP A 4 -0.66 32.88 28.86
N VAL A 5 -0.54 32.31 27.66
CA VAL A 5 0.75 31.74 27.23
C VAL A 5 1.51 32.84 26.50
N THR A 6 2.06 33.78 27.27
CA THR A 6 3.09 34.68 26.78
C THR A 6 4.28 33.84 26.33
N ASP A 7 4.69 34.03 25.07
CA ASP A 7 5.86 33.39 24.46
C ASP A 7 7.14 33.75 25.23
N THR A 8 7.47 32.95 26.25
CA THR A 8 8.70 33.13 27.06
C THR A 8 9.90 32.37 26.50
N TYR A 9 9.85 31.82 25.29
CA TYR A 9 10.97 31.07 24.69
C TYR A 9 11.81 31.89 23.69
N GLY A 10 11.81 33.21 23.82
CA GLY A 10 12.72 34.10 23.09
C GLY A 10 14.21 34.00 23.48
N ARG A 11 14.64 33.05 24.33
CA ARG A 11 16.05 32.83 24.66
C ARG A 11 16.59 31.55 24.00
N PRO A 12 17.37 31.65 22.91
CA PRO A 12 18.08 30.49 22.36
C PRO A 12 19.11 29.93 23.37
N PRO A 13 19.51 28.65 23.24
CA PRO A 13 20.42 27.96 24.16
C PRO A 13 21.74 28.71 24.43
N SER A 14 22.30 28.52 25.62
CA SER A 14 23.49 29.21 26.17
C SER A 14 24.78 29.00 25.38
N GLU A 15 24.80 28.08 24.41
CA GLU A 15 25.94 27.77 23.55
C GLU A 15 26.39 28.95 22.64
N ARG A 16 25.67 30.08 22.64
CA ARG A 16 25.99 31.30 21.87
C ARG A 16 27.17 32.14 22.39
N GLY A 17 27.77 31.80 23.52
CA GLY A 17 28.75 32.67 24.19
C GLY A 17 30.08 32.94 23.46
N ALA A 18 30.44 32.19 22.41
CA ALA A 18 31.82 32.27 21.88
C ALA A 18 31.96 31.97 20.38
N ARG A 19 31.44 32.82 19.49
CA ARG A 19 31.97 32.90 18.11
C ARG A 19 32.03 34.35 17.64
N GLY A 20 33.21 34.94 17.80
CA GLY A 20 33.55 36.29 17.32
C GLY A 20 33.76 36.34 15.80
N ASP A 21 33.48 37.51 15.25
CA ASP A 21 33.54 37.88 13.84
C ASP A 21 34.98 37.79 13.28
N GLY A 22 35.29 36.70 12.58
CA GLY A 22 36.54 36.50 11.86
C GLY A 22 36.41 36.85 10.37
N GLY A 23 36.27 38.13 10.05
CA GLY A 23 36.17 38.61 8.66
C GLY A 23 37.53 38.70 7.97
N ALA A 24 37.90 37.71 7.15
CA ALA A 24 39.02 37.82 6.20
C ALA A 24 38.49 37.90 4.76
N LYS A 25 38.59 39.10 4.16
CA LYS A 25 38.29 39.35 2.75
C LYS A 25 39.42 38.80 1.86
N HIS A 26 39.19 37.72 1.13
CA HIS A 26 40.05 37.32 0.01
C HIS A 26 39.37 37.48 -1.35
N GLN A 27 40.03 38.25 -2.22
CA GLN A 27 39.64 38.54 -3.60
C GLN A 27 39.64 37.27 -4.47
N LYS A 28 38.50 37.01 -5.14
CA LYS A 28 38.34 35.91 -6.10
C LYS A 28 38.89 36.28 -7.48
N LYS A 29 40.00 35.65 -7.89
CA LYS A 29 40.40 35.56 -9.31
C LYS A 29 39.54 34.51 -10.02
N LYS A 30 38.85 34.90 -11.10
CA LYS A 30 38.05 34.03 -11.98
C LYS A 30 38.98 33.08 -12.76
N ARG A 31 38.98 31.79 -12.44
CA ARG A 31 39.50 30.74 -13.34
C ARG A 31 38.32 30.00 -13.97
N LYS A 32 38.25 30.04 -15.30
CA LYS A 32 37.34 29.22 -16.12
C LYS A 32 37.92 27.81 -16.19
N THR A 33 37.37 26.88 -15.43
CA THR A 33 37.67 25.45 -15.61
C THR A 33 36.49 24.79 -16.32
N LYS A 34 36.73 24.28 -17.53
CA LYS A 34 35.76 23.45 -18.27
C LYS A 34 35.39 22.25 -17.39
N LEU A 35 34.09 22.08 -17.10
CA LEU A 35 33.59 20.88 -16.41
C LEU A 35 33.93 19.64 -17.25
N LYS A 36 34.81 18.78 -16.76
CA LYS A 36 34.88 17.39 -17.20
C LYS A 36 33.82 16.60 -16.43
N ARG A 37 33.10 15.70 -17.12
CA ARG A 37 32.25 14.70 -16.47
C ARG A 37 33.14 13.84 -15.58
N VAL A 38 32.81 13.79 -14.30
CA VAL A 38 33.43 12.88 -13.33
C VAL A 38 32.73 11.54 -13.47
N ASP A 39 33.50 10.46 -13.48
CA ASP A 39 32.98 9.10 -13.37
C ASP A 39 32.48 8.90 -11.92
N GLU A 40 31.16 8.72 -11.76
CA GLU A 40 30.48 8.66 -10.46
C GLU A 40 30.38 7.23 -9.90
N SER A 41 31.02 6.25 -10.54
CA SER A 41 30.95 4.83 -10.15
C SER A 41 31.62 4.54 -8.79
N GLU A 42 32.62 5.33 -8.38
CA GLU A 42 33.34 5.16 -7.12
C GLU A 42 33.12 6.36 -6.16
N GLN A 43 32.01 6.34 -5.42
CA GLN A 43 31.78 7.26 -4.30
C GLN A 43 32.05 6.55 -2.96
N ASP A 44 33.14 6.94 -2.29
CA ASP A 44 33.42 6.58 -0.90
C ASP A 44 32.76 7.61 0.03
N GLY A 45 31.87 7.13 0.91
CA GLY A 45 31.12 7.97 1.85
C GLY A 45 32.01 8.81 2.76
N TRP A 46 33.27 8.43 3.00
CA TRP A 46 34.22 9.25 3.74
C TRP A 46 34.77 10.42 2.91
N LEU A 47 35.23 10.15 1.68
CA LEU A 47 35.80 11.17 0.79
C LEU A 47 34.77 12.24 0.39
N ASP A 48 33.52 11.83 0.16
CA ASP A 48 32.45 12.76 -0.19
C ASP A 48 32.04 13.63 1.00
N ARG A 49 31.94 13.06 2.22
CA ARG A 49 31.74 13.84 3.46
C ARG A 49 32.86 14.88 3.65
N ALA A 50 34.11 14.50 3.45
CA ALA A 50 35.24 15.42 3.55
C ALA A 50 35.16 16.54 2.50
N ARG A 51 34.86 16.21 1.23
CA ARG A 51 34.66 17.20 0.15
C ARG A 51 33.50 18.15 0.45
N GLN A 52 32.39 17.63 0.95
CA GLN A 52 31.23 18.46 1.33
C GLN A 52 31.55 19.37 2.50
N GLY A 53 32.24 18.87 3.54
CA GLY A 53 32.71 19.69 4.66
C GLY A 53 33.63 20.81 4.20
N LEU A 54 34.58 20.53 3.31
CA LEU A 54 35.47 21.52 2.68
C LEU A 54 34.68 22.53 1.82
N HIS A 55 33.76 22.06 0.98
CA HIS A 55 32.94 22.93 0.15
C HIS A 55 32.01 23.82 0.99
N CYS A 56 31.44 23.27 2.06
CA CYS A 56 30.67 23.99 3.06
C CYS A 56 31.53 25.06 3.73
N SER A 57 32.71 24.70 4.23
CA SER A 57 33.60 25.64 4.91
C SER A 57 34.10 26.77 4.00
N LEU A 58 34.50 26.45 2.76
CA LEU A 58 35.23 27.38 1.90
C LEU A 58 34.35 28.12 0.88
N PHE A 59 33.23 27.52 0.44
CA PHE A 59 32.53 27.99 -0.76
C PHE A 59 31.01 28.18 -0.61
N CYS A 60 30.36 27.71 0.47
CA CYS A 60 28.90 27.79 0.57
C CYS A 60 28.34 29.18 0.90
N GLY A 61 29.16 30.08 1.47
CA GLY A 61 28.73 31.39 1.97
C GLY A 61 28.51 31.45 3.49
N GLY A 62 28.78 30.37 4.23
CA GLY A 62 28.71 30.31 5.68
C GLY A 62 27.30 30.55 6.20
N ALA A 63 27.16 31.51 7.14
CA ALA A 63 25.87 31.92 7.69
C ALA A 63 24.87 32.42 6.63
N LYS A 64 25.37 32.90 5.48
CA LYS A 64 24.56 33.35 4.32
C LYS A 64 24.47 32.28 3.22
N CYS A 65 24.51 31.01 3.61
CA CYS A 65 24.40 29.89 2.68
C CYS A 65 23.18 30.07 1.77
N ARG A 66 23.39 30.05 0.46
CA ARG A 66 22.32 30.29 -0.51
C ARG A 66 21.21 29.22 -0.44
N GLN A 67 21.55 28.00 -0.02
CA GLN A 67 20.58 26.91 0.11
C GLN A 67 19.71 27.02 1.37
N GLU A 68 20.13 27.85 2.33
CA GLU A 68 19.42 28.01 3.61
C GLU A 68 18.85 29.41 3.82
N SER A 69 19.33 30.40 3.09
CA SER A 69 18.87 31.78 3.21
C SER A 69 17.56 31.99 2.46
N TRP A 70 16.52 32.31 3.22
CA TRP A 70 15.23 32.78 2.72
C TRP A 70 15.38 34.05 1.88
N GLU A 71 16.21 34.98 2.34
CA GLU A 71 16.43 36.28 1.71
C GLU A 71 17.19 36.18 0.38
N ALA A 72 17.87 35.06 0.12
CA ALA A 72 18.53 34.78 -1.15
C ALA A 72 17.56 34.25 -2.23
N MET A 73 16.32 33.91 -1.88
CA MET A 73 15.30 33.48 -2.83
C MET A 73 14.78 34.64 -3.67
N LYS A 74 14.35 34.36 -4.91
CA LYS A 74 13.62 35.35 -5.71
C LYS A 74 12.24 35.54 -5.10
N GLU A 75 11.70 36.76 -5.16
CA GLU A 75 10.37 37.09 -4.63
C GLU A 75 9.26 36.17 -5.17
N LYS A 76 9.33 35.78 -6.44
CA LYS A 76 8.40 34.78 -7.03
C LYS A 76 8.48 33.43 -6.31
N ASP A 77 9.68 32.97 -5.99
CA ASP A 77 9.91 31.69 -5.32
C ASP A 77 9.50 31.78 -3.84
N GLN A 78 9.70 32.93 -3.19
CA GLN A 78 9.21 33.20 -1.83
C GLN A 78 7.69 33.13 -1.75
N ARG A 79 6.98 33.79 -2.68
CA ARG A 79 5.50 33.74 -2.76
C ARG A 79 4.96 32.33 -3.03
N ALA A 80 5.72 31.50 -3.73
CA ALA A 80 5.34 30.13 -4.05
C ALA A 80 5.78 29.11 -2.97
N ALA A 81 6.47 29.57 -1.91
CA ALA A 81 7.00 28.67 -0.89
C ALA A 81 5.87 28.03 -0.07
N ALA A 82 6.01 26.74 0.25
CA ALA A 82 5.04 26.04 1.09
C ALA A 82 5.03 26.57 2.52
N ILE A 83 6.19 26.98 3.04
CA ILE A 83 6.43 27.54 4.36
C ILE A 83 7.24 28.82 4.20
N GLU A 84 6.71 29.93 4.67
CA GLU A 84 7.43 31.20 4.70
C GLU A 84 8.68 31.05 5.60
N GLY A 85 9.81 31.56 5.15
CA GLY A 85 11.10 31.38 5.84
C GLY A 85 11.90 30.15 5.39
N LEU A 86 11.31 29.23 4.61
CA LEU A 86 11.98 28.04 4.11
C LEU A 86 11.89 27.92 2.58
N GLN A 87 13.00 27.59 1.91
CA GLN A 87 12.98 27.12 0.53
C GLN A 87 12.23 25.79 0.43
N SER A 88 10.92 25.83 0.25
CA SER A 88 10.02 24.69 0.36
C SER A 88 8.93 24.70 -0.70
N ASN A 89 8.53 23.52 -1.19
CA ASN A 89 7.40 23.38 -2.12
C ASN A 89 6.50 22.22 -1.70
N TRP A 90 5.21 22.38 -1.95
CA TRP A 90 4.27 21.26 -1.91
C TRP A 90 4.58 20.30 -3.05
N VAL A 91 4.62 19.01 -2.75
CA VAL A 91 4.67 17.94 -3.74
C VAL A 91 3.38 17.13 -3.57
N GLY A 92 2.39 17.43 -4.41
CA GLY A 92 1.00 17.05 -4.20
C GLY A 92 0.39 17.80 -3.01
N ASN A 93 -0.61 17.21 -2.35
CA ASN A 93 -1.43 17.93 -1.37
C ASN A 93 -0.95 17.83 0.08
N ASP A 94 -0.14 16.79 0.37
CA ASP A 94 0.11 16.34 1.75
C ASP A 94 1.60 16.25 2.13
N VAL A 95 2.51 16.51 1.18
CA VAL A 95 3.96 16.41 1.39
C VAL A 95 4.64 17.73 1.05
N ILE A 96 5.47 18.25 1.96
CA ILE A 96 6.32 19.41 1.73
C ILE A 96 7.78 18.94 1.55
N ALA A 97 8.39 19.27 0.42
CA ALA A 97 9.82 19.16 0.21
C ALA A 97 10.50 20.46 0.67
N SER A 98 11.43 20.39 1.63
CA SER A 98 12.05 21.59 2.21
C SER A 98 13.56 21.48 2.35
N GLN A 99 14.24 22.63 2.29
CA GLN A 99 15.54 22.78 2.95
C GLN A 99 15.42 22.45 4.45
N ARG A 100 16.56 22.23 5.12
CA ARG A 100 16.56 22.11 6.58
C ARG A 100 16.07 23.41 7.25
N PRO A 101 15.26 23.31 8.31
CA PRO A 101 14.96 24.44 9.18
C PRO A 101 16.12 24.70 10.16
N SER A 102 16.03 25.80 10.89
CA SER A 102 16.90 26.10 12.03
C SER A 102 16.08 26.71 13.16
N THR A 103 16.56 26.63 14.41
CA THR A 103 15.86 27.22 15.57
C THR A 103 15.63 28.73 15.37
N SER A 104 16.58 29.47 14.81
CA SER A 104 16.39 30.89 14.49
C SER A 104 15.32 31.13 13.41
N LEU A 105 15.20 30.24 12.41
CA LEU A 105 14.15 30.33 11.41
C LEU A 105 12.78 29.98 12.00
N PHE A 106 12.71 29.00 12.92
CA PHE A 106 11.47 28.68 13.65
C PHE A 106 10.91 29.90 14.36
N LEU A 107 11.78 30.69 15.01
CA LEU A 107 11.42 31.91 15.73
C LEU A 107 11.13 33.09 14.79
N LYS A 108 11.98 33.31 13.78
CA LYS A 108 11.87 34.48 12.88
C LYS A 108 10.61 34.44 12.00
N TYR A 109 10.20 33.26 11.54
CA TYR A 109 9.10 33.06 10.59
C TYR A 109 7.96 32.21 11.15
N PRO A 110 7.52 32.47 12.39
CA PRO A 110 6.77 31.57 13.30
C PRO A 110 6.38 30.20 12.70
N ILE A 111 7.38 29.34 12.45
CA ILE A 111 7.21 28.18 11.55
C ILE A 111 6.28 27.15 12.19
N ILE A 112 6.30 27.01 13.51
CA ILE A 112 5.39 26.11 14.25
C ILE A 112 3.93 26.49 14.01
N ALA A 113 3.60 27.79 14.06
CA ALA A 113 2.25 28.28 13.78
C ALA A 113 1.86 27.99 12.32
N GLN A 114 2.79 28.14 11.38
CA GLN A 114 2.56 27.76 9.99
C GLN A 114 2.33 26.24 9.82
N PHE A 115 3.04 25.41 10.57
CA PHE A 115 2.85 23.95 10.57
C PHE A 115 1.45 23.60 11.06
N HIS A 116 0.98 24.17 12.16
CA HIS A 116 -0.39 23.99 12.64
C HIS A 116 -1.42 24.48 11.61
N ALA A 117 -1.23 25.68 11.05
CA ALA A 117 -2.14 26.24 10.05
C ALA A 117 -2.24 25.37 8.78
N LYS A 118 -1.16 24.66 8.43
CA LYS A 118 -1.09 23.76 7.28
C LYS A 118 -1.31 22.30 7.65
N ASN A 119 -1.63 22.00 8.91
CA ASN A 119 -1.83 20.65 9.45
C ASN A 119 -0.62 19.71 9.21
N VAL A 120 0.60 20.24 9.30
CA VAL A 120 1.82 19.44 9.31
C VAL A 120 1.92 18.76 10.67
N THR A 121 1.94 17.44 10.67
CA THR A 121 1.94 16.61 11.89
C THR A 121 3.19 15.76 12.03
N GLY A 122 4.01 15.66 10.98
CA GLY A 122 5.26 14.91 10.97
C GLY A 122 6.36 15.64 10.22
N VAL A 123 7.57 15.66 10.78
CA VAL A 123 8.79 16.19 10.16
C VAL A 123 9.83 15.06 10.07
N LEU A 124 10.32 14.81 8.86
CA LEU A 124 11.33 13.81 8.57
C LEU A 124 12.65 14.50 8.21
N ASN A 125 13.65 14.33 9.08
CA ASN A 125 15.02 14.76 8.87
C ASN A 125 15.86 13.63 8.28
N LEU A 126 16.37 13.86 7.07
CA LEU A 126 17.18 12.89 6.32
C LEU A 126 18.69 13.11 6.46
N GLN A 127 19.11 14.08 7.28
CA GLN A 127 20.51 14.47 7.43
C GLN A 127 21.26 13.63 8.44
N GLU A 128 22.55 13.41 8.19
CA GLU A 128 23.46 12.90 9.22
C GLU A 128 23.75 14.00 10.25
N LYS A 129 24.04 13.59 11.50
CA LYS A 129 24.48 14.54 12.54
C LYS A 129 25.79 15.21 12.12
N GLY A 130 25.90 16.51 12.38
CA GLY A 130 27.08 17.32 12.02
C GLY A 130 27.18 17.68 10.54
N GLU A 131 26.27 17.20 9.70
CA GLU A 131 26.26 17.50 8.27
C GLU A 131 26.09 19.01 8.05
N HIS A 132 26.92 19.59 7.17
CA HIS A 132 26.85 21.00 6.84
C HIS A 132 27.02 21.94 8.07
N GLY A 133 27.96 21.60 8.95
CA GLY A 133 28.28 22.31 10.22
C GLY A 133 28.59 23.81 10.14
N ASN A 134 29.07 24.29 8.99
CA ASN A 134 29.58 25.65 8.83
C ASN A 134 28.63 26.57 8.07
N CYS A 135 27.39 26.13 7.79
CA CYS A 135 26.47 26.89 6.96
C CYS A 135 25.07 27.02 7.57
N GLY A 136 24.33 28.02 7.07
CA GLY A 136 23.04 28.39 7.63
C GLY A 136 23.18 29.33 8.83
N PRO A 137 22.09 29.99 9.26
CA PRO A 137 22.12 31.01 10.29
C PRO A 137 22.63 30.50 11.65
N ASP A 138 22.39 29.22 11.95
CA ASP A 138 22.68 28.62 13.27
C ASP A 138 23.85 27.64 13.26
N GLY A 139 24.28 27.18 12.08
CA GLY A 139 25.24 26.08 11.98
C GLY A 139 24.64 24.77 12.53
N ILE A 140 25.36 24.13 13.44
CA ILE A 140 24.94 22.89 14.10
C ILE A 140 25.08 23.05 15.62
N TYR A 141 24.00 22.74 16.34
CA TYR A 141 24.00 22.65 17.80
C TYR A 141 24.68 21.35 18.25
N GLU A 142 25.52 21.43 19.27
CA GLU A 142 26.23 20.25 19.80
C GLU A 142 25.24 19.29 20.48
N SER A 143 24.23 19.84 21.14
CA SER A 143 23.15 19.11 21.83
C SER A 143 22.33 18.20 20.91
N SER A 144 21.98 18.64 19.70
CA SER A 144 21.17 17.85 18.75
C SER A 144 21.99 17.19 17.63
N GLY A 145 23.10 17.80 17.24
CA GLY A 145 23.84 17.46 16.02
C GLY A 145 23.21 18.03 14.75
N TYR A 146 22.21 18.92 14.85
CA TYR A 146 21.49 19.53 13.73
C TYR A 146 21.38 21.06 13.88
N SER A 147 20.85 21.74 12.85
CA SER A 147 20.61 23.20 12.86
C SER A 147 19.43 23.62 13.73
N TYR A 148 18.74 22.65 14.33
CA TYR A 148 17.64 22.80 15.25
C TYR A 148 17.57 21.56 16.17
N ASN A 149 16.77 21.59 17.21
CA ASN A 149 16.51 20.43 18.06
C ASN A 149 15.08 19.94 17.80
N GLY A 150 14.89 18.98 16.89
CA GLY A 150 13.55 18.52 16.53
C GLY A 150 12.72 17.97 17.71
N ALA A 151 13.37 17.39 18.72
CA ALA A 151 12.67 16.90 19.91
C ALA A 151 12.16 18.04 20.79
N GLU A 152 12.89 19.16 20.90
CA GLU A 152 12.49 20.32 21.72
C GLU A 152 11.64 21.33 20.92
N ASP A 153 11.99 21.58 19.66
CA ASP A 153 11.37 22.59 18.81
C ASP A 153 10.01 22.13 18.22
N LEU A 154 9.75 20.82 18.07
CA LEU A 154 8.56 20.31 17.38
C LEU A 154 7.62 19.49 18.28
N MET A 155 8.15 18.53 19.03
CA MET A 155 7.32 17.54 19.74
C MET A 155 6.44 18.13 20.84
N PRO A 156 6.87 19.14 21.64
CA PRO A 156 6.00 19.83 22.60
C PRO A 156 4.78 20.50 21.96
N HIS A 157 4.85 20.78 20.66
CA HIS A 157 3.77 21.37 19.86
C HIS A 157 2.93 20.32 19.11
N GLY A 158 3.05 19.04 19.47
CA GLY A 158 2.26 17.95 18.87
C GLY A 158 2.67 17.57 17.44
N ILE A 159 3.88 17.96 17.01
CA ILE A 159 4.44 17.61 15.70
C ILE A 159 5.49 16.50 15.90
N SER A 160 5.24 15.33 15.33
CA SER A 160 6.19 14.22 15.42
C SER A 160 7.47 14.52 14.64
N TYR A 161 8.61 14.16 15.20
CA TYR A 161 9.92 14.32 14.59
C TYR A 161 10.58 12.96 14.39
N TYR A 162 11.17 12.75 13.20
CA TYR A 162 11.81 11.49 12.83
C TYR A 162 13.17 11.72 12.17
N GLU A 163 14.16 10.95 12.61
CA GLU A 163 15.49 10.91 11.99
C GLU A 163 15.61 9.65 11.12
N PHE A 164 15.80 9.86 9.81
CA PHE A 164 16.11 8.80 8.85
C PHE A 164 17.38 9.15 8.07
N PRO A 165 18.55 9.20 8.73
CA PRO A 165 19.79 9.65 8.11
C PRO A 165 20.36 8.61 7.14
N TRP A 166 20.93 9.08 6.04
CA TRP A 166 21.93 8.34 5.26
C TRP A 166 22.90 9.32 4.57
N PRO A 167 24.09 8.85 4.14
CA PRO A 167 25.11 9.73 3.60
C PRO A 167 24.61 10.51 2.39
N ASP A 168 24.88 11.81 2.37
CA ASP A 168 24.45 12.68 1.28
C ASP A 168 25.02 12.24 -0.06
N MET A 169 24.27 12.50 -1.14
CA MET A 169 24.58 12.04 -2.52
C MET A 169 24.65 10.51 -2.72
N THR A 170 24.46 9.70 -1.67
CA THR A 170 24.38 8.23 -1.77
C THR A 170 22.93 7.72 -1.78
N ALA A 171 22.78 6.41 -1.97
CA ALA A 171 21.50 5.71 -1.91
C ALA A 171 21.29 5.06 -0.52
N PRO A 172 20.12 5.20 0.11
CA PRO A 172 19.81 4.55 1.39
C PRO A 172 19.61 3.03 1.23
N GLN A 173 19.44 2.32 2.35
CA GLN A 173 18.96 0.93 2.30
C GLN A 173 17.44 0.90 2.03
N GLN A 174 16.99 -0.12 1.29
CA GLN A 174 15.59 -0.26 0.87
C GLN A 174 14.62 -0.35 2.06
N ASP A 175 15.05 -0.97 3.16
CA ASP A 175 14.24 -1.13 4.37
C ASP A 175 14.11 0.18 5.17
N ILE A 176 15.15 1.01 5.23
CA ILE A 176 15.08 2.36 5.81
C ILE A 176 14.07 3.21 5.04
N VAL A 177 14.11 3.16 3.71
CA VAL A 177 13.14 3.88 2.86
C VAL A 177 11.73 3.34 3.07
N LEU A 178 11.55 2.02 3.10
CA LEU A 178 10.23 1.41 3.34
C LEU A 178 9.63 1.89 4.68
N ARG A 179 10.40 1.89 5.76
CA ARG A 179 9.95 2.39 7.07
C ARG A 179 9.63 3.89 7.03
N SER A 180 10.47 4.67 6.35
CA SER A 180 10.28 6.12 6.22
C SER A 180 8.98 6.46 5.49
N VAL A 181 8.71 5.81 4.35
CA VAL A 181 7.48 6.05 3.59
C VAL A 181 6.24 5.52 4.31
N GLN A 182 6.37 4.48 5.13
CA GLN A 182 5.29 4.00 6.01
C GLN A 182 4.95 5.02 7.11
N VAL A 183 5.93 5.73 7.66
CA VAL A 183 5.70 6.84 8.59
C VAL A 183 5.00 8.00 7.88
N MET A 184 5.47 8.37 6.69
CA MET A 184 4.80 9.40 5.87
C MET A 184 3.34 9.03 5.59
N ASP A 185 3.11 7.80 5.13
CA ASP A 185 1.78 7.30 4.80
C ASP A 185 0.87 7.20 6.04
N TYR A 186 1.42 6.85 7.21
CA TYR A 186 0.67 6.87 8.46
C TYR A 186 0.12 8.26 8.77
N HIS A 187 0.96 9.30 8.77
CA HIS A 187 0.52 10.68 9.03
C HIS A 187 -0.56 11.14 8.03
N ILE A 188 -0.34 10.87 6.74
CA ILE A 188 -1.26 11.27 5.67
C ILE A 188 -2.59 10.53 5.75
N LYS A 189 -2.58 9.22 6.03
CA LYS A 189 -3.80 8.46 6.33
C LYS A 189 -4.50 9.00 7.56
N GLN A 190 -3.78 9.52 8.55
CA GLN A 190 -4.39 10.18 9.71
C GLN A 190 -4.90 11.61 9.42
N LYS A 191 -4.94 12.03 8.15
CA LYS A 191 -5.34 13.37 7.67
C LYS A 191 -4.38 14.49 8.06
N GLY A 192 -3.17 14.16 8.50
CA GLY A 192 -2.08 15.11 8.68
C GLY A 192 -1.25 15.25 7.41
N LYS A 193 -0.30 16.19 7.44
CA LYS A 193 0.69 16.40 6.38
C LYS A 193 2.09 16.19 6.91
N VAL A 194 3.04 15.96 6.01
CA VAL A 194 4.44 15.75 6.39
C VAL A 194 5.38 16.71 5.69
N LEU A 195 6.40 17.16 6.41
CA LEU A 195 7.54 17.87 5.84
C LEU A 195 8.75 16.95 5.82
N VAL A 196 9.38 16.83 4.66
CA VAL A 196 10.59 16.03 4.47
C VAL A 196 11.72 16.98 4.08
N HIS A 197 12.85 16.88 4.77
CA HIS A 197 14.01 17.71 4.47
C HIS A 197 15.32 16.95 4.54
N CYS A 198 16.28 17.40 3.73
CA CYS A 198 17.71 17.15 3.93
C CYS A 198 18.36 18.51 4.14
N HIS A 199 19.57 18.76 3.60
CA HIS A 199 20.15 20.10 3.59
C HIS A 199 19.39 21.07 2.66
N ALA A 200 19.45 20.88 1.34
CA ALA A 200 18.81 21.79 0.37
C ALA A 200 17.37 21.39 -0.04
N GLY A 201 16.90 20.21 0.39
CA GLY A 201 15.56 19.74 0.03
C GLY A 201 15.40 19.31 -1.44
N LEU A 202 16.47 18.79 -2.07
CA LEU A 202 16.50 18.46 -3.50
C LEU A 202 16.83 16.98 -3.77
N GLY A 203 18.02 16.53 -3.41
CA GLY A 203 18.49 15.15 -3.67
C GLY A 203 17.76 14.09 -2.84
N ARG A 204 18.19 13.89 -1.60
CA ARG A 204 17.61 12.90 -0.66
C ARG A 204 16.11 13.12 -0.43
N THR A 205 15.70 14.38 -0.28
CA THR A 205 14.29 14.76 -0.13
C THR A 205 13.46 14.35 -1.35
N GLY A 206 13.92 14.66 -2.57
CA GLY A 206 13.21 14.28 -3.79
C GLY A 206 13.11 12.75 -3.94
N LEU A 207 14.19 12.03 -3.63
CA LEU A 207 14.21 10.57 -3.63
C LEU A 207 13.19 9.99 -2.67
N MET A 208 13.20 10.41 -1.40
CA MET A 208 12.28 9.90 -0.38
C MET A 208 10.81 10.16 -0.75
N ILE A 209 10.51 11.36 -1.25
CA ILE A 209 9.14 11.73 -1.66
C ILE A 209 8.71 10.90 -2.88
N ALA A 210 9.58 10.68 -3.87
CA ALA A 210 9.27 9.82 -5.01
C ALA A 210 8.99 8.38 -4.55
N CYS A 211 9.81 7.82 -3.66
CA CYS A 211 9.57 6.51 -3.06
C CYS A 211 8.22 6.46 -2.32
N TYR A 212 7.82 7.53 -1.60
CA TYR A 212 6.51 7.60 -0.97
C TYR A 212 5.37 7.48 -1.99
N TYR A 213 5.44 8.18 -3.11
CA TYR A 213 4.42 8.09 -4.17
C TYR A 213 4.36 6.69 -4.80
N VAL A 214 5.51 6.05 -5.06
CA VAL A 214 5.56 4.66 -5.54
C VAL A 214 4.94 3.71 -4.50
N TYR A 215 5.22 3.92 -3.23
CA TYR A 215 4.73 3.07 -2.15
C TYR A 215 3.22 3.22 -1.93
N SER A 216 2.75 4.45 -1.68
CA SER A 216 1.42 4.80 -1.19
C SER A 216 0.39 4.94 -2.32
N GLN A 217 0.76 5.65 -3.39
CA GLN A 217 -0.14 5.91 -4.54
C GLN A 217 0.02 4.87 -5.66
N HIS A 218 0.95 3.93 -5.48
CA HIS A 218 1.22 2.84 -6.42
C HIS A 218 1.57 3.32 -7.84
N ILE A 219 2.03 4.54 -8.04
CA ILE A 219 2.44 5.04 -9.37
C ILE A 219 3.85 4.52 -9.73
N PRO A 220 4.18 4.37 -11.03
CA PRO A 220 5.50 3.89 -11.41
C PRO A 220 6.60 4.91 -11.11
N SER A 221 7.84 4.43 -10.98
CA SER A 221 8.97 5.23 -10.51
C SER A 221 9.28 6.42 -11.40
N ASP A 222 9.17 6.27 -12.72
CA ASP A 222 9.34 7.33 -13.71
C ASP A 222 8.31 8.45 -13.55
N GLU A 223 7.03 8.10 -13.40
CA GLU A 223 5.95 9.05 -13.14
C GLU A 223 6.15 9.77 -11.80
N ALA A 224 6.55 9.05 -10.75
CA ALA A 224 6.86 9.65 -9.45
C ALA A 224 8.02 10.66 -9.55
N ILE A 225 9.09 10.30 -10.26
CA ILE A 225 10.23 11.21 -10.50
C ILE A 225 9.78 12.46 -11.24
N ALA A 226 8.96 12.31 -12.29
CA ALA A 226 8.45 13.43 -13.07
C ALA A 226 7.56 14.36 -12.23
N LEU A 227 6.66 13.80 -11.42
CA LEU A 227 5.82 14.55 -10.49
C LEU A 227 6.65 15.37 -9.50
N VAL A 228 7.62 14.74 -8.84
CA VAL A 228 8.49 15.40 -7.85
C VAL A 228 9.30 16.51 -8.51
N ARG A 229 9.90 16.29 -9.68
CA ARG A 229 10.67 17.32 -10.41
C ARG A 229 9.82 18.49 -10.88
N LYS A 230 8.57 18.25 -11.27
CA LYS A 230 7.62 19.30 -11.66
C LYS A 230 7.27 20.20 -10.49
N MET A 231 7.05 19.61 -9.31
CA MET A 231 6.59 20.32 -8.10
C MET A 231 7.74 20.93 -7.28
N ARG A 232 8.92 20.29 -7.31
CA ARG A 232 10.17 20.77 -6.71
C ARG A 232 11.26 20.78 -7.79
N PRO A 233 11.38 21.88 -8.56
CA PRO A 233 12.37 21.99 -9.62
C PRO A 233 13.80 21.72 -9.12
N GLY A 234 14.53 20.86 -9.82
CA GLY A 234 15.89 20.46 -9.44
C GLY A 234 15.96 19.32 -8.42
N ALA A 235 14.84 18.74 -7.99
CA ALA A 235 14.83 17.52 -7.19
C ALA A 235 15.36 16.29 -7.95
N ILE A 236 15.88 15.31 -7.21
CA ILE A 236 16.43 14.05 -7.76
C ILE A 236 17.56 14.35 -8.75
N GLN A 237 18.71 14.69 -8.18
CA GLN A 237 19.82 15.38 -8.83
C GLN A 237 20.77 14.44 -9.59
N THR A 238 20.80 13.16 -9.26
CA THR A 238 21.72 12.18 -9.87
C THR A 238 20.98 11.01 -10.51
N THR A 239 21.61 10.38 -11.51
CA THR A 239 21.10 9.14 -12.12
C THR A 239 21.02 8.02 -11.09
N ARG A 240 21.96 7.96 -10.12
CA ARG A 240 21.94 7.00 -9.00
C ARG A 240 20.69 7.14 -8.13
N GLN A 241 20.24 8.36 -7.85
CA GLN A 241 19.00 8.60 -7.11
C GLN A 241 17.77 8.14 -7.90
N ALA A 242 17.73 8.43 -9.21
CA ALA A 242 16.66 7.96 -10.08
C ALA A 242 16.62 6.42 -10.16
N GLN A 243 17.78 5.78 -10.31
CA GLN A 243 17.91 4.32 -10.34
C GLN A 243 17.47 3.69 -9.02
N PHE A 244 17.82 4.30 -7.88
CA PHE A 244 17.38 3.80 -6.58
C PHE A 244 15.85 3.76 -6.45
N ILE A 245 15.13 4.77 -6.97
CA ILE A 245 13.67 4.80 -6.94
C ILE A 245 13.09 3.65 -7.78
N ALA A 246 13.68 3.36 -8.94
CA ALA A 246 13.30 2.21 -9.77
C ALA A 246 13.61 0.86 -9.05
N ASP A 247 14.74 0.77 -8.35
CA ASP A 247 15.09 -0.42 -7.56
C ASP A 247 14.15 -0.59 -6.36
N PHE A 248 13.68 0.50 -5.76
CA PHE A 248 12.66 0.49 -4.71
C PHE A 248 11.30 0.00 -5.25
N GLU A 249 10.88 0.44 -6.45
CA GLU A 249 9.70 -0.11 -7.12
C GLU A 249 9.84 -1.64 -7.32
N LYS A 250 10.99 -2.11 -7.82
CA LYS A 250 11.28 -3.54 -7.96
C LYS A 250 11.31 -4.28 -6.61
N HIS A 251 11.78 -3.62 -5.56
CA HIS A 251 11.74 -4.17 -4.21
C HIS A 251 10.29 -4.35 -3.73
N LEU A 252 9.43 -3.36 -3.94
CA LEU A 252 8.00 -3.44 -3.62
C LEU A 252 7.27 -4.50 -4.44
N TRP A 253 7.62 -4.68 -5.72
CA TRP A 253 7.14 -5.79 -6.55
C TRP A 253 7.45 -7.12 -5.88
N ARG A 254 8.72 -7.38 -5.51
CA ARG A 254 9.11 -8.63 -4.85
C ARG A 254 8.36 -8.86 -3.54
N LEU A 255 8.10 -7.82 -2.75
CA LEU A 255 7.37 -7.95 -1.49
C LEU A 255 5.84 -8.12 -1.69
N SER A 256 5.28 -7.63 -2.79
CA SER A 256 3.83 -7.64 -3.06
C SER A 256 3.43 -8.71 -4.08
N GLN A 257 4.39 -9.46 -4.62
CA GLN A 257 4.18 -10.49 -5.63
C GLN A 257 3.23 -11.59 -5.10
N ALA A 258 2.02 -11.66 -5.65
CA ALA A 258 1.03 -12.69 -5.38
C ALA A 258 1.10 -13.83 -6.41
N PHE A 259 1.33 -13.48 -7.67
CA PHE A 259 1.42 -14.41 -8.80
C PHE A 259 2.83 -14.45 -9.35
N ARG A 260 3.27 -15.60 -9.85
CA ARG A 260 4.46 -15.71 -10.71
C ARG A 260 4.06 -15.36 -12.13
N VAL A 261 4.56 -14.25 -12.67
CA VAL A 261 4.27 -13.78 -14.04
C VAL A 261 5.49 -13.95 -14.93
N GLU A 262 6.68 -13.63 -14.40
CA GLU A 262 7.94 -13.77 -15.12
C GLU A 262 8.72 -15.02 -14.66
N ILE A 263 9.64 -15.49 -15.50
CA ILE A 263 10.53 -16.61 -15.13
C ILE A 263 11.40 -16.24 -13.92
N SER A 264 11.83 -14.97 -13.88
CA SER A 264 12.62 -14.31 -12.83
C SER A 264 11.87 -14.07 -11.52
N ASP A 265 10.54 -14.16 -11.52
CA ASP A 265 9.74 -13.97 -10.32
C ASP A 265 10.01 -15.08 -9.30
N ALA A 266 9.97 -14.72 -8.03
CA ALA A 266 10.23 -15.66 -6.95
C ALA A 266 9.13 -16.73 -6.87
N LEU A 267 9.49 -17.92 -6.40
CA LEU A 267 8.55 -18.94 -5.98
C LEU A 267 7.90 -18.50 -4.66
N ILE A 268 6.58 -18.35 -4.63
CA ILE A 268 5.82 -17.85 -3.49
C ILE A 268 4.78 -18.87 -3.05
N ASP A 269 4.79 -19.17 -1.75
CA ASP A 269 3.72 -19.90 -1.08
C ASP A 269 2.93 -18.97 -0.15
N LEU A 270 1.84 -19.51 0.43
CA LEU A 270 0.97 -18.75 1.34
C LEU A 270 1.72 -18.15 2.53
N ASN A 271 2.64 -18.90 3.15
CA ASN A 271 3.34 -18.42 4.35
C ASN A 271 4.32 -17.30 3.99
N LEU A 272 5.10 -17.49 2.93
CA LEU A 272 6.02 -16.48 2.43
C LEU A 272 5.27 -15.23 1.96
N PHE A 273 4.12 -15.37 1.30
CA PHE A 273 3.28 -14.25 0.91
C PHE A 273 2.85 -13.43 2.15
N ILE A 274 2.32 -14.10 3.19
CA ILE A 274 1.89 -13.42 4.42
C ILE A 274 3.07 -12.77 5.15
N GLN A 275 4.24 -13.40 5.16
CA GLN A 275 5.45 -12.81 5.75
C GLN A 275 5.86 -11.53 5.01
N ARG A 276 5.89 -11.55 3.67
CA ARG A 276 6.24 -10.37 2.87
C ARG A 276 5.19 -9.27 2.97
N GLN A 277 3.90 -9.63 2.96
CA GLN A 277 2.80 -8.68 3.15
C GLN A 277 2.94 -7.92 4.47
N ARG A 278 3.39 -8.58 5.55
CA ARG A 278 3.64 -7.92 6.85
C ARG A 278 4.77 -6.89 6.83
N LEU A 279 5.70 -6.99 5.89
CA LEU A 279 6.74 -5.98 5.70
C LEU A 279 6.19 -4.75 4.97
N VAL A 280 5.25 -4.96 4.04
CA VAL A 280 4.68 -3.89 3.21
C VAL A 280 3.58 -3.15 3.95
N LEU A 281 2.66 -3.85 4.62
CA LEU A 281 1.55 -3.25 5.35
C LEU A 281 2.02 -2.64 6.67
N HIS A 282 1.39 -1.54 7.06
CA HIS A 282 1.63 -0.81 8.31
C HIS A 282 0.30 -0.32 8.89
N GLY A 283 0.32 0.20 10.11
CA GLY A 283 -0.86 0.69 10.81
C GLY A 283 -1.98 -0.36 10.90
N GLU A 284 -3.22 0.10 10.77
CA GLU A 284 -4.42 -0.73 10.94
C GLU A 284 -4.47 -1.91 9.95
N GLN A 285 -4.02 -1.70 8.71
CA GLN A 285 -3.97 -2.78 7.72
C GLN A 285 -3.02 -3.91 8.14
N ALA A 286 -1.87 -3.60 8.75
CA ALA A 286 -0.94 -4.63 9.24
C ALA A 286 -1.57 -5.51 10.32
N ASP A 287 -2.40 -4.93 11.19
CA ASP A 287 -3.07 -5.66 12.26
C ASP A 287 -4.21 -6.55 11.75
N LEU A 288 -5.00 -6.04 10.81
CA LEU A 288 -6.18 -6.73 10.29
C LEU A 288 -5.80 -7.84 9.31
N TYR A 289 -4.77 -7.62 8.48
CA TYR A 289 -4.31 -8.56 7.46
C TYR A 289 -3.10 -9.39 7.91
N LYS A 290 -2.90 -9.54 9.23
CA LYS A 290 -1.79 -10.32 9.79
C LYS A 290 -1.81 -11.80 9.38
N SER A 291 -2.97 -12.36 9.04
CA SER A 291 -3.14 -13.81 8.79
C SER A 291 -3.85 -14.14 7.47
N VAL A 292 -4.26 -13.15 6.68
CA VAL A 292 -4.95 -13.36 5.40
C VAL A 292 -4.42 -12.38 4.34
N PRO A 293 -4.41 -12.76 3.04
CA PRO A 293 -4.00 -11.87 1.95
C PRO A 293 -5.00 -10.74 1.76
N LEU A 294 -4.52 -9.48 1.76
CA LEU A 294 -5.34 -8.30 1.56
C LEU A 294 -6.04 -8.31 0.19
N PHE A 295 -5.29 -8.62 -0.88
CA PHE A 295 -5.85 -8.60 -2.23
C PHE A 295 -6.95 -9.65 -2.39
N LEU A 296 -6.75 -10.86 -1.83
CA LEU A 296 -7.73 -11.94 -1.89
C LEU A 296 -8.99 -11.59 -1.10
N HIS A 297 -8.84 -11.08 0.13
CA HIS A 297 -9.96 -10.61 0.93
C HIS A 297 -10.79 -9.54 0.20
N THR A 298 -10.12 -8.60 -0.47
CA THR A 298 -10.80 -7.54 -1.22
C THR A 298 -11.55 -8.09 -2.45
N ILE A 299 -10.98 -9.08 -3.16
CA ILE A 299 -11.66 -9.80 -4.25
C ILE A 299 -12.92 -10.51 -3.73
N LEU A 300 -12.81 -11.22 -2.61
CA LEU A 300 -13.95 -11.91 -1.99
C LEU A 300 -15.05 -10.92 -1.56
N CYS A 301 -14.70 -9.81 -0.92
CA CYS A 301 -15.68 -8.77 -0.56
C CYS A 301 -16.39 -8.20 -1.79
N ARG A 302 -15.67 -7.94 -2.88
CA ARG A 302 -16.28 -7.47 -4.13
C ARG A 302 -17.22 -8.52 -4.72
N LEU A 303 -16.81 -9.80 -4.72
CA LEU A 303 -17.63 -10.90 -5.20
C LEU A 303 -18.92 -11.04 -4.38
N LEU A 304 -18.83 -10.94 -3.05
CA LEU A 304 -19.99 -10.95 -2.16
C LEU A 304 -20.95 -9.79 -2.45
N ASN A 305 -20.45 -8.58 -2.68
CA ASN A 305 -21.28 -7.43 -3.05
C ASN A 305 -22.00 -7.61 -4.39
N LEU A 306 -21.33 -8.17 -5.40
CA LEU A 306 -21.92 -8.38 -6.73
C LEU A 306 -22.95 -9.52 -6.76
N THR A 307 -22.78 -10.52 -5.89
CA THR A 307 -23.66 -11.70 -5.82
C THR A 307 -24.81 -11.53 -4.83
N LYS A 308 -24.71 -10.60 -3.86
CA LYS A 308 -25.75 -10.33 -2.87
C LYS A 308 -27.09 -10.02 -3.54
N ASN A 309 -28.12 -10.78 -3.19
CA ASN A 309 -29.47 -10.68 -3.75
C ASN A 309 -29.51 -10.82 -5.29
N ASN A 310 -28.53 -11.53 -5.87
CA ASN A 310 -28.42 -11.75 -7.30
C ASN A 310 -28.08 -13.23 -7.58
N PRO A 311 -29.10 -14.13 -7.57
CA PRO A 311 -28.90 -15.56 -7.73
C PRO A 311 -28.22 -15.96 -9.05
N ASP A 312 -28.42 -15.20 -10.13
CA ASP A 312 -27.79 -15.45 -11.42
C ASP A 312 -26.29 -15.18 -11.37
N ALA A 313 -25.89 -14.03 -10.79
CA ALA A 313 -24.48 -13.72 -10.57
C ALA A 313 -23.84 -14.72 -9.57
N ALA A 314 -24.57 -15.13 -8.53
CA ALA A 314 -24.12 -16.14 -7.59
C ALA A 314 -23.89 -17.50 -8.29
N ARG A 315 -24.81 -17.93 -9.16
CA ARG A 315 -24.68 -19.16 -9.95
C ARG A 315 -23.47 -19.09 -10.88
N LEU A 316 -23.31 -17.98 -11.60
CA LEU A 316 -22.17 -17.75 -12.49
C LEU A 316 -20.84 -17.78 -11.71
N ALA A 317 -20.76 -17.09 -10.56
CA ALA A 317 -19.59 -17.10 -9.70
C ALA A 317 -19.16 -18.52 -9.30
N LEU A 318 -20.11 -19.38 -8.89
CA LEU A 318 -19.84 -20.77 -8.52
C LEU A 318 -19.41 -21.63 -9.72
N GLN A 319 -19.94 -21.37 -10.91
CA GLN A 319 -19.55 -22.07 -12.13
C GLN A 319 -18.15 -21.68 -12.63
N SER A 320 -17.67 -20.49 -12.29
CA SER A 320 -16.41 -19.93 -12.79
C SER A 320 -15.15 -20.27 -11.98
N LEU A 321 -15.22 -21.19 -11.02
CA LEU A 321 -14.09 -21.55 -10.14
C LEU A 321 -13.12 -22.55 -10.77
N GLY A 322 -13.62 -23.37 -11.69
CA GLY A 322 -12.88 -24.44 -12.33
C GLY A 322 -11.90 -23.95 -13.41
N PRO A 323 -10.84 -24.72 -13.73
CA PRO A 323 -9.89 -24.37 -14.80
C PRO A 323 -10.54 -24.15 -16.17
N SER A 324 -11.66 -24.82 -16.46
CA SER A 324 -12.42 -24.68 -17.71
C SER A 324 -13.10 -23.32 -17.88
N ALA A 325 -13.22 -22.53 -16.82
CA ALA A 325 -13.80 -21.19 -16.83
C ALA A 325 -12.74 -20.08 -16.90
N ALA A 326 -11.50 -20.40 -17.29
CA ALA A 326 -10.42 -19.45 -17.40
C ALA A 326 -10.78 -18.29 -18.36
N PRO A 327 -10.59 -17.02 -17.94
CA PRO A 327 -10.59 -15.89 -18.85
C PRO A 327 -9.50 -16.06 -19.92
N THR A 328 -9.53 -15.21 -20.95
CA THR A 328 -8.45 -15.18 -21.94
C THR A 328 -7.09 -14.92 -21.27
N ASP A 329 -6.02 -15.53 -21.80
CA ASP A 329 -4.67 -15.39 -21.24
C ASP A 329 -4.23 -13.93 -21.10
N THR A 330 -4.64 -13.06 -22.05
CA THR A 330 -4.40 -11.63 -22.00
C THR A 330 -5.07 -10.98 -20.78
N THR A 331 -6.35 -11.30 -20.53
CA THR A 331 -7.11 -10.77 -19.39
C THR A 331 -6.53 -11.25 -18.08
N LEU A 332 -6.24 -12.55 -17.99
CA LEU A 332 -5.67 -13.16 -16.78
C LEU A 332 -4.29 -12.59 -16.46
N SER A 333 -3.41 -12.47 -17.46
CA SER A 333 -2.08 -11.88 -17.29
C SER A 333 -2.15 -10.41 -16.85
N ALA A 334 -3.06 -9.63 -17.44
CA ALA A 334 -3.28 -8.24 -17.04
C ALA A 334 -3.74 -8.13 -15.57
N CYS A 335 -4.65 -9.00 -15.14
CA CYS A 335 -5.10 -9.04 -13.75
C CYS A 335 -3.96 -9.41 -12.79
N ARG A 336 -3.20 -10.47 -13.09
CA ARG A 336 -2.06 -10.92 -12.26
C ARG A 336 -0.99 -9.83 -12.11
N ILE A 337 -0.62 -9.16 -13.21
CA ILE A 337 0.33 -8.04 -13.20
C ILE A 337 -0.23 -6.88 -12.36
N ALA A 338 -1.49 -6.51 -12.55
CA ALA A 338 -2.12 -5.44 -11.79
C ALA A 338 -2.15 -5.75 -10.28
N ILE A 339 -2.41 -7.01 -9.89
CA ILE A 339 -2.40 -7.44 -8.49
C ILE A 339 -0.99 -7.33 -7.91
N ASN A 340 0.03 -7.87 -8.59
CA ASN A 340 1.43 -7.78 -8.14
C ASN A 340 1.91 -6.32 -8.01
N ARG A 341 1.45 -5.42 -8.89
CA ARG A 341 1.75 -3.97 -8.81
C ARG A 341 0.92 -3.22 -7.78
N ARG A 342 -0.02 -3.88 -7.09
CA ARG A 342 -1.03 -3.23 -6.21
C ARG A 342 -1.89 -2.19 -6.95
N ARG A 343 -2.06 -2.35 -8.27
CA ARG A 343 -2.87 -1.49 -9.16
C ARG A 343 -4.18 -2.15 -9.59
N PHE A 344 -4.52 -3.31 -9.04
CA PHE A 344 -5.77 -4.00 -9.36
C PHE A 344 -6.97 -3.27 -8.73
N ARG A 345 -7.69 -2.51 -9.56
CA ARG A 345 -8.89 -1.76 -9.16
C ARG A 345 -10.09 -2.71 -9.03
N VAL A 346 -10.07 -3.56 -8.02
CA VAL A 346 -11.10 -4.57 -7.77
C VAL A 346 -12.52 -4.00 -7.69
N GLN A 347 -12.68 -2.78 -7.17
CA GLN A 347 -13.98 -2.09 -7.11
C GLN A 347 -14.59 -1.79 -8.48
N SER A 348 -13.77 -1.65 -9.53
CA SER A 348 -14.27 -1.43 -10.90
C SER A 348 -14.57 -2.75 -11.64
N VAL A 349 -14.15 -3.90 -11.11
CA VAL A 349 -14.42 -5.20 -11.72
C VAL A 349 -15.85 -5.63 -11.37
N ARG A 350 -16.68 -5.83 -12.39
CA ARG A 350 -18.07 -6.30 -12.27
C ARG A 350 -18.27 -7.75 -12.72
N ASP A 351 -17.30 -8.30 -13.46
CA ASP A 351 -17.36 -9.67 -13.92
C ASP A 351 -17.04 -10.64 -12.77
N VAL A 352 -18.10 -11.27 -12.26
CA VAL A 352 -18.01 -12.26 -11.18
C VAL A 352 -17.22 -13.50 -11.61
N SER A 353 -17.18 -13.81 -12.91
CA SER A 353 -16.45 -14.95 -13.45
C SER A 353 -14.95 -14.76 -13.28
N ILE A 354 -14.45 -13.57 -13.64
CA ILE A 354 -13.04 -13.19 -13.47
C ILE A 354 -12.65 -13.21 -11.99
N LEU A 355 -13.47 -12.59 -11.13
CA LEU A 355 -13.19 -12.53 -9.68
C LEU A 355 -13.15 -13.93 -9.06
N SER A 356 -14.11 -14.79 -9.41
CA SER A 356 -14.17 -16.17 -8.90
C SER A 356 -13.00 -17.00 -9.40
N PHE A 357 -12.67 -16.89 -10.69
CA PHE A 357 -11.52 -17.60 -11.25
C PHE A 357 -10.21 -17.19 -10.58
N LEU A 358 -9.99 -15.88 -10.37
CA LEU A 358 -8.78 -15.34 -9.71
C LEU A 358 -8.56 -15.88 -8.30
N VAL A 359 -9.63 -16.15 -7.54
CA VAL A 359 -9.53 -16.73 -6.20
C VAL A 359 -8.84 -18.09 -6.25
N CYS A 360 -9.34 -19.01 -7.07
CA CYS A 360 -8.77 -20.35 -7.19
C CYS A 360 -7.45 -20.35 -7.98
N ASP A 361 -7.31 -19.44 -8.96
CA ASP A 361 -6.10 -19.27 -9.75
C ASP A 361 -4.88 -18.94 -8.88
N TRP A 362 -5.07 -18.09 -7.87
CA TRP A 362 -3.98 -17.74 -6.96
C TRP A 362 -3.41 -18.97 -6.26
N PHE A 363 -4.25 -19.83 -5.69
CA PHE A 363 -3.80 -21.07 -5.05
C PHE A 363 -3.10 -21.99 -6.06
N ARG A 364 -3.65 -22.16 -7.26
CA ARG A 364 -3.01 -22.96 -8.32
C ARG A 364 -1.64 -22.42 -8.74
N SER A 365 -1.40 -21.12 -8.58
CA SER A 365 -0.15 -20.44 -8.94
C SER A 365 0.92 -20.46 -7.86
N THR A 366 0.62 -20.92 -6.65
CA THR A 366 1.62 -20.96 -5.56
C THR A 366 2.69 -22.02 -5.81
N SER A 367 3.88 -21.83 -5.23
CA SER A 367 5.00 -22.76 -5.38
C SER A 367 4.83 -24.06 -4.60
N SER A 368 4.07 -24.01 -3.51
CA SER A 368 3.62 -25.18 -2.74
C SER A 368 2.13 -25.03 -2.43
N PRO A 369 1.39 -26.13 -2.30
CA PRO A 369 -0.04 -26.06 -2.09
C PRO A 369 -0.36 -25.47 -0.72
N ALA A 370 -1.43 -24.68 -0.64
CA ALA A 370 -1.89 -24.10 0.63
C ALA A 370 -2.42 -25.16 1.60
N LEU A 371 -2.87 -26.29 1.07
CA LEU A 371 -3.22 -27.51 1.78
C LEU A 371 -2.22 -28.60 1.37
N THR A 372 -1.28 -28.94 2.24
CA THR A 372 -0.22 -29.91 1.92
C THR A 372 -0.74 -31.35 1.91
N GLU A 373 0.06 -32.27 1.34
CA GLU A 373 -0.21 -33.72 1.41
C GLU A 373 -0.36 -34.18 2.87
N GLU A 374 0.53 -33.72 3.76
CA GLU A 374 0.46 -34.00 5.20
C GLU A 374 -0.84 -33.47 5.84
N ASN A 375 -1.31 -32.28 5.44
CA ASN A 375 -2.59 -31.76 5.92
C ASN A 375 -3.75 -32.64 5.45
N CYS A 376 -3.70 -33.09 4.20
CA CYS A 376 -4.70 -34.00 3.63
C CYS A 376 -4.72 -35.33 4.38
N ASP A 377 -3.56 -35.92 4.67
CA ASP A 377 -3.44 -37.17 5.43
C ASP A 377 -4.06 -37.04 6.83
N GLN A 378 -3.76 -35.93 7.53
CA GLN A 378 -4.33 -35.67 8.84
C GLN A 378 -5.84 -35.41 8.80
N ILE A 379 -6.36 -34.77 7.74
CA ILE A 379 -7.80 -34.60 7.53
C ILE A 379 -8.46 -35.95 7.29
N VAL A 380 -7.90 -36.79 6.43
CA VAL A 380 -8.42 -38.13 6.15
C VAL A 380 -8.48 -38.96 7.42
N GLU A 381 -7.41 -38.95 8.21
CA GLU A 381 -7.36 -39.65 9.49
C GLU A 381 -8.39 -39.11 10.49
N SER A 382 -8.52 -37.78 10.59
CA SER A 382 -9.52 -37.12 11.42
C SER A 382 -10.95 -37.49 11.02
N MET A 383 -11.25 -37.50 9.71
CA MET A 383 -12.57 -37.88 9.18
C MET A 383 -12.88 -39.36 9.40
N ARG A 384 -11.87 -40.24 9.35
CA ARG A 384 -12.01 -41.66 9.71
C ARG A 384 -12.24 -41.83 11.22
N ALA A 385 -11.55 -41.07 12.05
CA ALA A 385 -11.63 -41.14 13.52
C ALA A 385 -12.89 -40.47 14.09
N SER A 386 -13.42 -39.42 13.46
CA SER A 386 -14.65 -38.70 13.87
C SER A 386 -15.90 -39.58 13.83
N ILE A 387 -15.87 -40.69 13.07
CA ILE A 387 -16.86 -41.78 13.18
C ILE A 387 -16.97 -42.30 14.64
N SER A 388 -15.95 -42.06 15.47
CA SER A 388 -15.89 -42.50 16.89
C SER A 388 -15.98 -41.40 17.95
N LYS A 389 -15.72 -40.11 17.65
CA LYS A 389 -15.72 -39.02 18.67
C LYS A 389 -16.08 -37.66 18.06
N GLN A 390 -17.17 -37.04 18.53
CA GLN A 390 -17.52 -35.63 18.27
C GLN A 390 -16.62 -34.65 19.05
N GLU A 391 -15.29 -34.79 18.96
CA GLU A 391 -14.41 -33.68 19.35
C GLU A 391 -14.53 -32.56 18.31
N GLY A 392 -14.62 -31.31 18.77
CA GLY A 392 -15.07 -30.19 17.95
C GLY A 392 -14.14 -29.90 16.76
N LEU A 393 -14.70 -29.96 15.54
CA LEU A 393 -14.08 -29.56 14.27
C LEU A 393 -13.13 -28.33 14.35
N PRO A 394 -13.43 -27.26 15.11
CA PRO A 394 -12.49 -26.14 15.28
C PRO A 394 -11.12 -26.49 15.90
N LEU A 395 -11.06 -27.49 16.79
CA LEU A 395 -9.81 -27.97 17.40
C LEU A 395 -8.98 -28.73 16.37
N GLU A 396 -9.62 -29.60 15.58
CA GLU A 396 -8.98 -30.34 14.50
C GLU A 396 -8.41 -29.41 13.44
N ILE A 397 -9.19 -28.41 12.97
CA ILE A 397 -8.70 -27.39 12.05
C ILE A 397 -7.47 -26.66 12.61
N ARG A 398 -7.44 -26.37 13.93
CA ARG A 398 -6.30 -25.71 14.58
C ARG A 398 -5.10 -26.62 14.72
N ARG A 399 -5.30 -27.93 14.91
CA ARG A 399 -4.25 -28.94 15.00
C ARG A 399 -3.57 -29.15 13.66
N ILE A 400 -4.36 -29.24 12.59
CA ILE A 400 -3.90 -29.60 11.24
C ILE A 400 -3.31 -28.38 10.50
N LEU A 401 -4.00 -27.23 10.52
CA LEU A 401 -3.64 -26.10 9.67
C LEU A 401 -2.85 -25.03 10.41
N SER A 402 -1.80 -24.53 9.75
CA SER A 402 -1.09 -23.33 10.19
C SER A 402 -2.05 -22.14 10.29
N LYS A 403 -1.71 -21.15 11.12
CA LYS A 403 -2.57 -19.97 11.31
C LYS A 403 -2.87 -19.22 9.98
N PRO A 404 -1.90 -18.97 9.09
CA PRO A 404 -2.18 -18.40 7.76
C PRO A 404 -3.12 -19.26 6.91
N ALA A 405 -2.87 -20.57 6.83
CA ALA A 405 -3.71 -21.50 6.07
C ALA A 405 -5.14 -21.51 6.62
N ARG A 406 -5.31 -21.76 7.92
CA ARG A 406 -6.61 -21.80 8.58
C ARG A 406 -7.48 -20.57 8.28
N HIS A 407 -6.91 -19.37 8.40
CA HIS A 407 -7.70 -18.16 8.21
C HIS A 407 -7.91 -17.80 6.74
N THR A 408 -6.94 -18.08 5.88
CA THR A 408 -7.08 -17.81 4.44
C THR A 408 -8.08 -18.76 3.80
N LEU A 409 -7.94 -20.07 4.05
CA LEU A 409 -8.87 -21.07 3.53
C LEU A 409 -10.26 -20.90 4.14
N GLY A 410 -10.36 -20.67 5.45
CA GLY A 410 -11.64 -20.43 6.13
C GLY A 410 -12.38 -19.20 5.60
N MET A 411 -11.66 -18.12 5.27
CA MET A 411 -12.23 -16.92 4.64
C MET A 411 -12.77 -17.21 3.24
N VAL A 412 -12.03 -17.96 2.41
CA VAL A 412 -12.48 -18.35 1.06
C VAL A 412 -13.72 -19.25 1.15
N ILE A 413 -13.68 -20.27 2.01
CA ILE A 413 -14.79 -21.20 2.23
C ILE A 413 -16.03 -20.48 2.73
N SER A 414 -15.89 -19.58 3.72
CA SER A 414 -16.99 -18.75 4.23
C SER A 414 -17.64 -17.92 3.12
N ALA A 415 -16.85 -17.30 2.24
CA ALA A 415 -17.39 -16.53 1.12
C ALA A 415 -18.23 -17.41 0.17
N PHE A 416 -17.73 -18.60 -0.20
CA PHE A 416 -18.47 -19.48 -1.10
C PHE A 416 -19.66 -20.17 -0.45
N ILE A 417 -19.68 -20.41 0.88
CA ILE A 417 -20.91 -20.78 1.60
C ILE A 417 -21.98 -19.70 1.44
N ILE A 418 -21.62 -18.43 1.65
CA ILE A 418 -22.56 -17.31 1.52
C ILE A 418 -23.12 -17.25 0.08
N ILE A 419 -22.27 -17.42 -0.93
CA ILE A 419 -22.70 -17.41 -2.35
C ILE A 419 -23.59 -18.62 -2.66
N SER A 420 -23.20 -19.83 -2.22
CA SER A 420 -23.96 -21.06 -2.44
C SER A 420 -25.37 -21.02 -1.84
N ARG A 421 -25.52 -20.46 -0.64
CA ARG A 421 -26.82 -20.34 0.04
C ARG A 421 -27.83 -19.49 -0.75
N GLN A 422 -27.37 -18.54 -1.55
CA GLN A 422 -28.24 -17.72 -2.40
C GLN A 422 -28.82 -18.48 -3.61
N VAL A 423 -28.13 -19.53 -4.06
CA VAL A 423 -28.57 -20.35 -5.20
C VAL A 423 -29.41 -21.54 -4.74
N GLY A 424 -29.12 -22.09 -3.56
CA GLY A 424 -29.86 -23.24 -3.00
C GLY A 424 -29.68 -24.54 -3.80
N CYS A 425 -28.70 -24.62 -4.69
CA CYS A 425 -28.44 -25.77 -5.54
C CYS A 425 -27.32 -26.63 -4.97
N VAL A 426 -27.67 -27.80 -4.41
CA VAL A 426 -26.73 -28.71 -3.73
C VAL A 426 -25.65 -29.23 -4.67
N SER A 427 -26.00 -29.64 -5.90
CA SER A 427 -25.03 -30.15 -6.87
C SER A 427 -24.01 -29.09 -7.28
N LEU A 428 -24.45 -27.85 -7.49
CA LEU A 428 -23.56 -26.72 -7.79
C LEU A 428 -22.69 -26.35 -6.59
N THR A 429 -23.23 -26.43 -5.38
CA THR A 429 -22.45 -26.21 -4.15
C THR A 429 -21.34 -27.24 -4.03
N ASN A 430 -21.66 -28.52 -4.21
CA ASN A 430 -20.66 -29.59 -4.20
C ASN A 430 -19.60 -29.40 -5.29
N PHE A 431 -20.00 -29.00 -6.51
CA PHE A 431 -19.07 -28.68 -7.58
C PHE A 431 -18.12 -27.53 -7.20
N ALA A 432 -18.67 -26.41 -6.72
CA ALA A 432 -17.88 -25.24 -6.33
C ALA A 432 -16.88 -25.56 -5.22
N PHE A 433 -17.30 -26.31 -4.20
CA PHE A 433 -16.44 -26.72 -3.10
C PHE A 433 -15.34 -27.67 -3.55
N ARG A 434 -15.62 -28.61 -4.46
CA ARG A 434 -14.59 -29.43 -5.09
C ARG A 434 -13.56 -28.56 -5.80
N CYS A 435 -13.99 -27.62 -6.65
CA CYS A 435 -13.06 -26.72 -7.34
C CYS A 435 -12.19 -25.89 -6.38
N VAL A 436 -12.78 -25.37 -5.30
CA VAL A 436 -12.07 -24.56 -4.30
C VAL A 436 -11.06 -25.42 -3.54
N VAL A 437 -11.47 -26.57 -3.02
CA VAL A 437 -10.59 -27.45 -2.24
C VAL A 437 -9.49 -28.04 -3.11
N ASP A 438 -9.80 -28.45 -4.34
CA ASP A 438 -8.80 -28.92 -5.30
C ASP A 438 -7.79 -27.82 -5.63
N SER A 439 -8.21 -26.55 -5.67
CA SER A 439 -7.28 -25.43 -5.84
C SER A 439 -6.32 -25.28 -4.67
N PHE A 440 -6.75 -25.58 -3.44
CA PHE A 440 -5.89 -25.49 -2.25
C PHE A 440 -4.78 -26.55 -2.24
N ASN A 441 -5.07 -27.73 -2.81
CA ASN A 441 -4.14 -28.85 -2.92
C ASN A 441 -3.35 -28.85 -4.26
N HIS A 442 -3.57 -27.85 -5.11
CA HIS A 442 -2.83 -27.68 -6.35
C HIS A 442 -1.71 -26.65 -6.15
N ALA A 443 -0.57 -26.86 -6.82
CA ALA A 443 0.54 -25.92 -6.90
C ALA A 443 1.11 -25.92 -8.32
N PHE A 444 1.94 -24.93 -8.66
CA PHE A 444 2.53 -24.79 -9.99
C PHE A 444 3.29 -26.05 -10.45
N ASN A 445 3.96 -26.75 -9.54
CA ASN A 445 4.58 -28.05 -9.78
C ASN A 445 3.96 -29.09 -8.83
N PRO A 446 2.86 -29.76 -9.20
CA PRO A 446 2.24 -30.73 -8.31
C PRO A 446 3.12 -31.99 -8.24
N ILE A 447 3.56 -32.34 -7.02
CA ILE A 447 3.82 -33.75 -6.71
C ILE A 447 2.45 -34.44 -6.85
N LYS A 448 2.37 -35.55 -7.60
CA LYS A 448 1.11 -36.28 -7.81
C LYS A 448 0.54 -36.66 -6.43
N VAL A 449 -0.52 -35.97 -6.02
CA VAL A 449 -1.27 -36.23 -4.78
C VAL A 449 -1.71 -37.69 -4.77
N ARG A 450 -1.31 -38.43 -3.75
CA ARG A 450 -1.46 -39.89 -3.64
C ARG A 450 -2.80 -40.37 -3.06
N HIS A 451 -3.74 -39.47 -2.78
CA HIS A 451 -5.05 -39.83 -2.23
C HIS A 451 -5.94 -40.52 -3.25
N SER A 452 -6.55 -41.64 -2.82
CA SER A 452 -7.58 -42.40 -3.53
C SER A 452 -8.86 -41.57 -3.73
N PRO A 453 -9.76 -41.96 -4.66
CA PRO A 453 -11.04 -41.28 -4.85
C PRO A 453 -11.86 -41.13 -3.55
N LEU A 454 -11.88 -42.18 -2.71
CA LEU A 454 -12.58 -42.16 -1.43
C LEU A 454 -11.97 -41.16 -0.44
N GLU A 455 -10.64 -41.07 -0.39
CA GLU A 455 -9.95 -40.10 0.48
C GLU A 455 -10.19 -38.66 0.04
N ARG A 456 -10.25 -38.40 -1.28
CA ARG A 456 -10.61 -37.08 -1.81
C ARG A 456 -12.03 -36.69 -1.40
N GLU A 457 -12.98 -37.63 -1.42
CA GLU A 457 -14.34 -37.38 -0.95
C GLU A 457 -14.39 -37.02 0.54
N LEU A 458 -13.58 -37.67 1.39
CA LEU A 458 -13.45 -37.31 2.81
C LEU A 458 -12.91 -35.89 3.00
N ILE A 459 -11.90 -35.51 2.21
CA ILE A 459 -11.33 -34.15 2.25
C ILE A 459 -12.38 -33.12 1.81
N HIS A 460 -13.09 -33.35 0.71
CA HIS A 460 -14.16 -32.45 0.27
C HIS A 460 -15.28 -32.33 1.32
N LYS A 461 -15.66 -33.44 1.95
CA LYS A 461 -16.66 -33.45 3.03
C LYS A 461 -16.20 -32.63 4.25
N PHE A 462 -14.95 -32.78 4.68
CA PHE A 462 -14.38 -31.99 5.77
C PHE A 462 -14.52 -30.47 5.53
N PHE A 463 -14.22 -30.01 4.32
CA PHE A 463 -14.31 -28.59 3.98
C PHE A 463 -15.76 -28.08 3.84
N LEU A 464 -16.70 -28.93 3.43
CA LEU A 464 -18.13 -28.61 3.48
C LEU A 464 -18.62 -28.47 4.92
N GLU A 465 -18.26 -29.41 5.81
CA GLU A 465 -18.60 -29.32 7.25
C GLU A 465 -17.97 -28.09 7.90
N TRP A 466 -16.71 -27.76 7.54
CA TRP A 466 -16.08 -26.53 7.99
C TRP A 466 -16.83 -25.30 7.48
N GLY A 467 -17.24 -25.29 6.21
CA GLY A 467 -18.07 -24.25 5.64
C GLY A 467 -19.36 -24.03 6.42
N GLU A 468 -20.13 -25.09 6.67
CA GLU A 468 -21.38 -24.97 7.43
C GLU A 468 -21.15 -24.51 8.87
N SER A 469 -20.07 -24.98 9.51
CA SER A 469 -19.69 -24.55 10.86
C SER A 469 -19.28 -23.09 10.95
N VAL A 470 -18.55 -22.58 9.96
CA VAL A 470 -18.05 -21.19 9.97
C VAL A 470 -19.07 -20.19 9.43
N GLY A 471 -19.97 -20.60 8.54
CA GLY A 471 -21.00 -19.74 7.95
C GLY A 471 -20.43 -18.43 7.41
N ASP A 472 -20.93 -17.31 7.95
CA ASP A 472 -20.55 -15.94 7.55
C ASP A 472 -19.56 -15.27 8.51
N LEU A 473 -18.97 -15.99 9.48
CA LEU A 473 -18.17 -15.39 10.56
C LEU A 473 -16.98 -14.54 10.06
N TYR A 474 -16.44 -14.79 8.87
CA TYR A 474 -15.36 -13.97 8.31
C TYR A 474 -15.85 -12.66 7.65
N PHE A 475 -17.16 -12.49 7.45
CA PHE A 475 -17.77 -11.36 6.74
C PHE A 475 -18.89 -10.68 7.53
N ASN A 476 -19.27 -11.22 8.69
CA ASN A 476 -20.27 -10.67 9.57
C ASN A 476 -19.67 -10.46 10.97
N TYR A 477 -19.25 -9.22 11.27
CA TYR A 477 -18.54 -8.89 12.51
C TYR A 477 -19.39 -9.14 13.77
N ASP A 478 -20.69 -8.86 13.70
CA ASP A 478 -21.59 -8.89 14.85
C ASP A 478 -21.88 -10.31 15.33
N THR A 479 -21.77 -11.30 14.43
CA THR A 479 -21.98 -12.71 14.77
C THR A 479 -20.74 -13.38 15.35
N VAL A 480 -19.56 -12.73 15.31
CA VAL A 480 -18.31 -13.37 15.73
C VAL A 480 -18.20 -13.45 17.26
N PRO A 481 -18.12 -14.68 17.83
CA PRO A 481 -17.95 -14.81 19.26
C PRO A 481 -16.63 -14.18 19.73
N ALA A 482 -16.70 -13.55 20.91
CA ALA A 482 -15.61 -12.89 21.60
C ALA A 482 -14.27 -13.66 21.64
N ALA A 483 -14.31 -15.00 21.69
CA ALA A 483 -13.14 -15.86 21.75
C ALA A 483 -12.36 -15.91 20.42
N HIS A 484 -13.02 -15.69 19.27
CA HIS A 484 -12.40 -15.81 17.95
C HIS A 484 -11.70 -14.52 17.51
N ARG A 485 -10.71 -14.04 18.29
CA ARG A 485 -10.03 -12.74 18.09
C ARG A 485 -9.49 -12.52 16.68
N THR A 486 -8.96 -13.55 16.01
CA THR A 486 -8.45 -13.40 14.63
C THR A 486 -9.57 -13.31 13.61
N ILE A 487 -10.65 -14.10 13.75
CA ILE A 487 -11.83 -13.99 12.88
C ILE A 487 -12.48 -12.63 13.08
N LYS A 488 -12.62 -12.16 14.33
CA LYS A 488 -13.22 -10.86 14.64
C LYS A 488 -12.47 -9.68 13.98
N ARG A 489 -11.13 -9.75 13.89
CA ARG A 489 -10.34 -8.76 13.12
C ARG A 489 -10.60 -8.84 11.62
N ILE A 490 -10.67 -10.04 11.06
CA ILE A 490 -10.91 -10.22 9.62
C ILE A 490 -12.33 -9.76 9.27
N ALA A 491 -13.33 -10.13 10.08
CA ALA A 491 -14.70 -9.69 9.93
C ALA A 491 -14.85 -8.17 10.06
N LEU A 492 -14.09 -7.53 10.96
CA LEU A 492 -14.03 -6.07 11.03
C LEU A 492 -13.52 -5.45 9.73
N ALA A 493 -12.45 -6.00 9.17
CA ALA A 493 -11.93 -5.59 7.87
C ALA A 493 -12.97 -5.81 6.77
N SER A 494 -13.71 -6.93 6.81
CA SER A 494 -14.81 -7.20 5.89
C SER A 494 -15.91 -6.15 5.98
N SER A 495 -16.37 -5.75 7.17
CA SER A 495 -17.39 -4.69 7.31
C SER A 495 -16.97 -3.39 6.62
N ILE A 496 -15.69 -3.01 6.79
CA ILE A 496 -15.14 -1.79 6.21
C ILE A 496 -15.03 -1.90 4.68
N VAL A 497 -14.48 -3.02 4.18
CA VAL A 497 -14.26 -3.23 2.74
C VAL A 497 -15.57 -3.48 1.99
N LEU A 498 -16.53 -4.19 2.58
CA LEU A 498 -17.85 -4.42 2.01
C LEU A 498 -18.59 -3.10 1.82
N GLU A 499 -18.57 -2.19 2.81
CA GLU A 499 -19.20 -0.87 2.65
C GLU A 499 -18.46 -0.03 1.59
N ALA A 500 -17.13 -0.05 1.58
CA ALA A 500 -16.32 0.67 0.59
C ALA A 500 -16.51 0.16 -0.85
N THR A 501 -16.85 -1.12 -1.03
CA THR A 501 -17.04 -1.74 -2.35
C THR A 501 -18.51 -1.82 -2.81
N LYS A 502 -19.43 -1.24 -2.03
CA LYS A 502 -20.89 -1.22 -2.28
C LYS A 502 -21.32 -0.17 -3.31
N ASN A 503 -20.68 1.02 -3.32
CA ASN A 503 -21.23 2.25 -3.92
C ASN A 503 -20.28 2.95 -4.93
N THR A 504 -19.86 2.30 -6.01
CA THR A 504 -19.19 2.97 -7.15
C THR A 504 -19.91 2.80 -8.49
N ASP A 505 -21.19 2.44 -8.48
CA ASP A 505 -21.99 2.27 -9.69
C ASP A 505 -22.87 3.51 -9.93
N PRO A 506 -22.78 4.23 -11.07
CA PRO A 506 -23.83 5.17 -11.42
C PRO A 506 -25.16 4.42 -11.58
N PRO A 507 -26.30 5.03 -11.19
CA PRO A 507 -27.60 4.37 -11.17
C PRO A 507 -27.92 3.77 -12.55
N ARG A 508 -28.43 2.53 -12.55
CA ARG A 508 -28.90 1.83 -13.76
C ARG A 508 -29.82 2.78 -14.52
N ARG A 509 -29.45 3.19 -15.75
CA ARG A 509 -30.41 3.78 -16.68
C ARG A 509 -31.48 2.73 -16.95
N SER A 510 -32.71 3.02 -16.53
CA SER A 510 -33.88 2.27 -16.97
C SER A 510 -33.97 2.43 -18.50
N SER A 511 -33.70 1.37 -19.24
CA SER A 511 -33.96 1.31 -20.67
C SER A 511 -35.46 1.53 -20.92
N PRO A 512 -35.88 2.40 -21.85
CA PRO A 512 -37.29 2.61 -22.13
C PRO A 512 -37.93 1.30 -22.63
N SER A 513 -39.12 1.00 -22.11
CA SER A 513 -39.99 -0.08 -22.56
C SER A 513 -40.19 0.01 -24.07
N VAL A 514 -39.59 -0.93 -24.81
CA VAL A 514 -39.86 -1.11 -26.25
C VAL A 514 -41.26 -1.67 -26.38
N GLN A 515 -42.20 -0.82 -26.81
CA GLN A 515 -43.51 -1.26 -27.26
C GLN A 515 -43.33 -2.16 -28.49
N THR A 516 -43.84 -3.38 -28.36
CA THR A 516 -43.87 -4.42 -29.37
C THR A 516 -44.68 -3.96 -30.59
N LEU A 517 -43.98 -3.58 -31.66
CA LEU A 517 -44.58 -3.50 -32.99
C LEU A 517 -44.54 -4.90 -33.61
N SER A 518 -45.71 -5.53 -33.62
CA SER A 518 -46.02 -6.79 -34.28
C SER A 518 -45.80 -6.72 -35.80
N VAL A 519 -44.94 -7.59 -36.33
CA VAL A 519 -44.73 -7.81 -37.77
C VAL A 519 -45.46 -9.09 -38.19
N PRO A 520 -46.30 -9.09 -39.25
CA PRO A 520 -46.99 -10.27 -39.71
C PRO A 520 -46.07 -11.24 -40.46
N SER A 521 -46.32 -12.52 -40.19
CA SER A 521 -45.85 -13.70 -40.88
C SER A 521 -46.40 -13.77 -42.31
N SER A 522 -45.52 -13.94 -43.30
CA SER A 522 -45.82 -14.72 -44.50
C SER A 522 -44.53 -15.29 -45.09
N THR A 523 -44.37 -16.59 -44.90
CA THR A 523 -43.57 -17.52 -45.68
C THR A 523 -43.90 -17.42 -47.17
N GLN A 524 -42.89 -17.27 -48.05
CA GLN A 524 -42.70 -18.15 -49.22
C GLN A 524 -41.41 -17.81 -49.99
N GLU A 525 -40.59 -18.86 -50.08
CA GLU A 525 -39.80 -19.35 -51.23
C GLU A 525 -38.89 -18.43 -52.08
N MET A 526 -37.65 -18.92 -52.16
CA MET A 526 -36.57 -18.55 -53.09
C MET A 526 -36.98 -18.64 -54.55
N PRO A 527 -36.39 -17.80 -55.41
CA PRO A 527 -35.61 -18.37 -56.49
C PRO A 527 -34.24 -17.72 -56.72
N SER A 528 -33.39 -18.54 -57.33
CA SER A 528 -32.02 -18.37 -57.77
C SER A 528 -31.73 -17.19 -58.73
N ASN A 529 -30.53 -16.62 -58.56
CA ASN A 529 -29.57 -16.09 -59.55
C ASN A 529 -30.06 -15.74 -60.97
N PRO A 530 -29.64 -14.58 -61.51
CA PRO A 530 -28.48 -14.66 -62.42
C PRO A 530 -27.51 -13.46 -62.39
N ALA A 531 -26.30 -13.76 -62.87
CA ALA A 531 -25.20 -12.85 -63.14
C ALA A 531 -25.46 -11.84 -64.28
N LYS A 532 -24.84 -10.65 -64.17
CA LYS A 532 -24.34 -9.75 -65.26
C LYS A 532 -23.56 -8.61 -64.57
N LYS A 533 -22.23 -8.53 -64.68
CA LYS A 533 -21.41 -7.89 -65.74
C LYS A 533 -21.79 -6.44 -66.08
N THR A 534 -20.95 -5.50 -65.66
CA THR A 534 -20.52 -4.24 -66.32
C THR A 534 -19.55 -3.55 -65.34
N GLU A 535 -18.24 -3.46 -65.56
CA GLU A 535 -17.49 -2.60 -66.50
C GLU A 535 -17.84 -1.10 -66.42
N GLY A 536 -16.82 -0.26 -66.19
CA GLY A 536 -16.94 1.20 -66.14
C GLY A 536 -16.07 1.86 -65.04
N THR A 537 -14.74 1.85 -65.13
CA THR A 537 -13.88 2.93 -65.69
C THR A 537 -13.49 4.02 -64.68
N GLU A 538 -12.18 4.05 -64.42
CA GLU A 538 -11.28 5.19 -64.14
C GLU A 538 -11.80 6.42 -63.38
N SER A 539 -11.15 6.70 -62.25
CA SER A 539 -10.68 8.07 -61.99
C SER A 539 -9.44 8.06 -61.10
N THR A 540 -8.33 8.47 -61.71
CA THR A 540 -7.03 8.74 -61.13
C THR A 540 -7.08 10.06 -60.37
N LEU A 541 -6.87 10.08 -59.05
CA LEU A 541 -6.39 11.28 -58.36
C LEU A 541 -5.44 10.91 -57.21
N VAL A 542 -4.17 11.20 -57.48
CA VAL A 542 -3.06 11.31 -56.53
C VAL A 542 -3.33 12.50 -55.60
N PHE A 543 -3.29 12.34 -54.28
CA PHE A 543 -2.84 13.40 -53.38
C PHE A 543 -2.31 12.86 -52.04
N SER A 544 -0.99 13.00 -51.93
CA SER A 544 -0.17 13.49 -50.81
C SER A 544 -0.61 13.23 -49.36
N THR A 545 0.30 12.55 -48.67
CA THR A 545 0.56 12.55 -47.24
C THR A 545 0.60 13.94 -46.61
N GLN A 546 -0.23 14.18 -45.59
CA GLN A 546 0.14 14.98 -44.42
C GLN A 546 -0.79 14.65 -43.25
N SER A 547 -0.30 13.73 -42.40
CA SER A 547 -0.80 13.47 -41.06
C SER A 547 -0.65 14.72 -40.20
N ARG A 548 -1.75 15.43 -39.94
CA ARG A 548 -1.83 16.49 -38.95
C ARG A 548 -2.49 15.92 -37.70
N ALA A 549 -1.67 15.31 -36.84
CA ALA A 549 -2.09 14.89 -35.51
C ALA A 549 -2.51 16.13 -34.72
N SER A 550 -3.81 16.26 -34.46
CA SER A 550 -4.39 17.27 -33.61
C SER A 550 -4.02 16.99 -32.16
N HIS A 551 -3.23 17.89 -31.59
CA HIS A 551 -2.95 17.98 -30.16
C HIS A 551 -4.26 18.18 -29.37
N LEU A 552 -4.65 17.17 -28.58
CA LEU A 552 -5.59 17.36 -27.48
C LEU A 552 -4.81 17.87 -26.25
N PRO A 553 -5.29 18.90 -25.55
CA PRO A 553 -4.54 19.57 -24.49
C PRO A 553 -4.46 18.73 -23.20
N ASP A 554 -3.29 18.77 -22.56
CA ASP A 554 -2.98 18.17 -21.26
C ASP A 554 -4.02 18.56 -20.19
N MET A 555 -4.93 17.65 -19.84
CA MET A 555 -5.70 17.76 -18.60
C MET A 555 -4.81 17.29 -17.44
N PRO A 556 -4.70 18.06 -16.34
CA PRO A 556 -3.92 17.64 -15.17
C PRO A 556 -4.56 16.40 -14.53
N LEU A 557 -3.70 15.40 -14.24
CA LEU A 557 -4.00 14.19 -13.48
C LEU A 557 -4.89 14.53 -12.27
N ALA A 558 -6.17 14.18 -12.36
CA ALA A 558 -7.06 14.18 -11.22
C ALA A 558 -6.58 13.09 -10.25
N VAL A 559 -5.88 13.49 -9.19
CA VAL A 559 -5.62 12.64 -8.04
C VAL A 559 -6.98 12.42 -7.37
N GLU A 560 -7.61 11.27 -7.61
CA GLU A 560 -8.91 10.92 -7.04
C GLU A 560 -8.88 11.04 -5.50
N THR A 561 -9.83 11.80 -4.94
CA THR A 561 -10.01 12.08 -3.51
C THR A 561 -10.56 10.88 -2.71
N ASP A 562 -10.54 9.66 -3.27
CA ASP A 562 -11.14 8.45 -2.69
C ASP A 562 -10.41 7.94 -1.43
N SER A 563 -9.30 8.58 -1.04
CA SER A 563 -8.64 8.41 0.25
C SER A 563 -9.49 8.91 1.43
N GLU A 564 -10.35 9.91 1.23
CA GLU A 564 -11.20 10.47 2.29
C GLU A 564 -12.25 9.48 2.79
N SER A 565 -13.01 8.89 1.88
CA SER A 565 -14.06 7.92 2.17
C SER A 565 -13.51 6.68 2.86
N LYS A 566 -12.36 6.17 2.38
CA LYS A 566 -11.74 4.95 2.92
C LYS A 566 -11.30 5.14 4.36
N THR A 567 -10.50 6.17 4.69
CA THR A 567 -10.00 6.38 6.07
C THR A 567 -11.14 6.57 7.07
N ARG A 568 -12.21 7.30 6.71
CA ARG A 568 -13.32 7.57 7.62
C ARG A 568 -14.03 6.29 8.05
N LEU A 569 -14.24 5.37 7.10
CA LEU A 569 -14.87 4.06 7.35
C LEU A 569 -14.03 3.18 8.28
N TRP A 570 -12.69 3.20 8.15
CA TRP A 570 -11.81 2.44 9.05
C TRP A 570 -11.93 2.92 10.51
N ARG A 571 -11.93 4.23 10.74
CA ARG A 571 -11.93 4.80 12.10
C ARG A 571 -13.17 4.47 12.91
N GLN A 572 -14.38 4.55 12.35
CA GLN A 572 -15.63 4.32 13.09
C GLN A 572 -15.72 2.87 13.61
N HIS A 573 -15.49 1.90 12.73
CA HIS A 573 -15.50 0.48 13.07
C HIS A 573 -14.40 0.10 14.08
N LEU A 574 -13.24 0.76 14.01
CA LEU A 574 -12.15 0.51 14.97
C LEU A 574 -12.39 1.08 16.36
N ILE A 575 -13.13 2.19 16.47
CA ILE A 575 -13.57 2.70 17.77
C ILE A 575 -14.46 1.65 18.46
N GLU A 576 -15.37 1.01 17.71
CA GLU A 576 -16.19 -0.10 18.22
C GLU A 576 -15.34 -1.30 18.64
N TYR A 577 -14.38 -1.71 17.80
CA TYR A 577 -13.46 -2.81 18.15
C TYR A 577 -12.60 -2.50 19.38
N ARG A 578 -12.09 -1.27 19.53
CA ARG A 578 -11.30 -0.86 20.69
C ARG A 578 -12.15 -0.81 21.96
N ARG A 579 -13.38 -0.28 21.90
CA ARG A 579 -14.33 -0.34 23.02
C ARG A 579 -14.57 -1.78 23.47
N ASP A 580 -14.74 -2.69 22.52
CA ASP A 580 -14.93 -4.12 22.77
C ASP A 580 -13.73 -4.81 23.45
N THR A 581 -12.50 -4.36 23.16
CA THR A 581 -11.28 -4.84 23.81
C THR A 581 -11.05 -4.18 25.17
N ASP A 582 -11.29 -2.88 25.29
CA ASP A 582 -11.04 -2.09 26.51
C ASP A 582 -12.05 -2.42 27.60
N ALA A 583 -13.32 -2.62 27.25
CA ALA A 583 -14.37 -3.08 28.16
C ALA A 583 -14.10 -4.48 28.76
N ARG A 584 -13.09 -5.20 28.27
CA ARG A 584 -12.62 -6.50 28.79
C ARG A 584 -11.31 -6.42 29.56
N CYS A 585 -10.39 -5.51 29.21
CA CYS A 585 -9.26 -5.22 30.10
C CYS A 585 -9.76 -4.73 31.47
N GLY A 586 -10.84 -3.93 31.51
CA GLY A 586 -11.47 -3.49 32.76
C GLY A 586 -12.26 -4.57 33.53
N ARG A 587 -12.59 -5.71 32.91
CA ARG A 587 -13.29 -6.84 33.59
C ARG A 587 -12.35 -7.94 34.07
N GLY A 588 -11.04 -7.84 33.79
CA GLY A 588 -10.03 -8.82 34.17
C GLY A 588 -9.51 -8.72 35.61
N GLU A 589 -9.85 -7.65 36.35
CA GLU A 589 -9.39 -7.44 37.73
C GLU A 589 -10.39 -7.93 38.81
N GLN A 590 -11.48 -8.58 38.43
CA GLN A 590 -12.40 -9.14 39.42
C GLN A 590 -11.93 -10.52 39.90
N GLN A 591 -11.37 -10.51 41.11
CA GLN A 591 -11.36 -11.59 42.11
C GLN A 591 -10.63 -12.89 41.72
N ARG A 592 -9.32 -12.93 41.94
CA ARG A 592 -8.67 -14.19 42.33
C ARG A 592 -9.05 -14.52 43.78
N PRO A 593 -9.58 -15.71 44.08
CA PRO A 593 -9.83 -16.12 45.47
C PRO A 593 -8.49 -16.34 46.21
N PRO A 594 -8.47 -16.20 47.55
CA PRO A 594 -7.22 -16.23 48.32
C PRO A 594 -6.57 -17.61 48.23
N ALA A 595 -5.27 -17.62 47.96
CA ALA A 595 -4.46 -18.83 47.87
C ALA A 595 -4.45 -19.55 49.23
N SER A 596 -4.96 -20.79 49.23
CA SER A 596 -4.85 -21.71 50.36
C SER A 596 -3.38 -22.09 50.61
N SER A 597 -2.99 -22.05 51.88
CA SER A 597 -1.67 -22.33 52.41
C SER A 597 -1.26 -23.80 52.30
N VAL A 598 -0.55 -24.18 51.25
CA VAL A 598 0.32 -25.38 51.26
C VAL A 598 1.55 -25.04 50.40
N ASP A 599 2.72 -25.53 50.81
CA ASP A 599 4.05 -25.36 50.18
C ASP A 599 4.90 -24.12 50.57
N ALA A 600 5.03 -23.91 51.89
CA ALA A 600 6.24 -23.34 52.47
C ALA A 600 7.18 -24.46 52.97
N LYS A 601 7.89 -25.11 52.05
CA LYS A 601 9.07 -25.99 52.26
C LYS A 601 9.57 -26.33 50.85
N VAL A 602 10.48 -25.55 50.26
CA VAL A 602 11.90 -25.90 50.22
C VAL A 602 12.72 -24.59 50.20
N LYS A 603 13.22 -24.20 51.37
CA LYS A 603 14.50 -23.49 51.51
C LYS A 603 15.51 -24.53 51.99
N ARG A 604 16.40 -24.95 51.11
CA ARG A 604 17.76 -25.40 51.43
C ARG A 604 18.64 -25.06 50.24
#